data_AF-A0A7C3Q4H9-F1
#
_entry.id   AF-A0A7C3Q4H9-F1
#
_cell.length_a   1.000
_cell.length_b   1.000
_cell.length_c   1.000
_cell.angle_alpha   90.00
_cell.angle_beta   90.00
_cell.angle_gamma   90.00
#
_symmetry.space_group_name_H-M   'P 1'
#
loop_
_entity.id
_entity.type
_entity.pdbx_description
1 polymer ?
#
loop_
_entity_poly.entity_id
_entity_poly.type
_entity_poly.pdbx_seq_one_letter_code
_entity_poly.pdbx_strand_id
1 'polypeptide(L)'
;MKKAQATGSTRRSVGREGIQKLLAAIKFAPSGLIPAIIQDAVSGDILMMAYMNRKSLEKTLTTGLTHFWSRSRERLWQKGESSGNIQRVRSIYLDCDQDALLIQVDQTRVACHTGRWSCFHHQLTDGRWIIMEDGAKDRKTPIFDRVYRTILDRKEHPKENSYVSSLMKMGKDRILRKIGEESGELIIGSKNNQKAEIIPEMADLWFHTLVLLGYHGITPQEIYKELEKRHGKSGLRKDPTR
;
A
#
# COMPACT_ATOMS: atom_id res chain seq x y z
N MET A 1 -16.57 -3.18 -34.40
CA MET A 1 -15.72 -2.42 -33.45
C MET A 1 -16.61 -1.68 -32.46
N LYS A 2 -16.84 -2.24 -31.26
CA LYS A 2 -17.54 -1.55 -30.16
C LYS A 2 -16.48 -1.06 -29.18
N LYS A 3 -16.34 0.27 -29.03
CA LYS A 3 -15.44 0.88 -28.06
C LYS A 3 -15.97 0.59 -26.64
N ALA A 4 -15.15 -0.08 -25.84
CA ALA A 4 -15.39 -0.25 -24.41
C ALA A 4 -15.28 1.13 -23.71
N GLN A 5 -16.34 1.54 -23.04
CA GLN A 5 -16.32 2.69 -22.14
C GLN A 5 -15.54 2.29 -20.88
N ALA A 6 -14.42 2.97 -20.65
CA ALA A 6 -13.70 2.90 -19.39
C ALA A 6 -14.54 3.54 -18.28
N THR A 7 -15.01 2.73 -17.32
CA THR A 7 -15.62 3.20 -16.09
C THR A 7 -14.53 3.73 -15.16
N GLY A 8 -14.09 4.97 -15.41
CA GLY A 8 -13.32 5.74 -14.45
C GLY A 8 -14.22 6.10 -13.26
N SER A 9 -13.87 5.63 -12.06
CA SER A 9 -14.49 6.07 -10.81
C SER A 9 -14.10 7.53 -10.54
N THR A 10 -14.84 8.47 -11.11
CA THR A 10 -14.73 9.89 -10.83
C THR A 10 -15.13 10.13 -9.38
N ARG A 11 -14.20 10.50 -8.51
CA ARG A 11 -14.51 11.06 -7.18
C ARG A 11 -15.47 12.23 -7.39
N ARG A 12 -16.75 12.07 -7.05
CA ARG A 12 -17.67 13.22 -6.96
C ARG A 12 -17.11 14.14 -5.89
N SER A 13 -16.81 15.39 -6.24
CA SER A 13 -16.48 16.42 -5.26
C SER A 13 -17.66 16.52 -4.29
N VAL A 14 -17.40 16.30 -3.01
CA VAL A 14 -18.41 16.50 -1.98
C VAL A 14 -18.65 18.01 -1.92
N GLY A 15 -19.86 18.45 -2.30
CA GLY A 15 -20.25 19.85 -2.21
C GLY A 15 -20.17 20.37 -0.77
N ARG A 16 -20.18 21.69 -0.60
CA ARG A 16 -20.02 22.36 0.71
C ARG A 16 -20.97 21.81 1.78
N GLU A 17 -22.23 21.55 1.43
CA GLU A 17 -23.22 20.95 2.33
C GLU A 17 -22.83 19.53 2.75
N GLY A 18 -22.31 18.72 1.83
CA GLY A 18 -21.84 17.37 2.14
C GLY A 18 -20.64 17.39 3.09
N ILE A 19 -19.73 18.34 2.94
CA ILE A 19 -18.60 18.52 3.86
C ILE A 19 -19.11 18.89 5.26
N GLN A 20 -20.07 19.81 5.38
CA GLN A 20 -20.63 20.18 6.68
C GLN A 20 -21.32 19.00 7.37
N LYS A 21 -22.06 18.17 6.61
CA LYS A 21 -22.68 16.95 7.14
C LYS A 21 -21.64 15.95 7.66
N LEU A 22 -20.53 15.76 6.95
CA LEU A 22 -19.43 14.90 7.40
C LEU A 22 -18.79 15.43 8.69
N LEU A 23 -18.52 16.74 8.76
CA LEU A 23 -17.92 17.37 9.94
C LEU A 23 -18.86 17.40 11.15
N ALA A 24 -20.17 17.26 10.96
CA ALA A 24 -21.14 17.16 12.04
C ALA A 24 -21.15 15.78 12.73
N ALA A 25 -20.70 14.74 12.04
CA ALA A 25 -20.61 13.38 12.58
C ALA A 25 -19.37 13.14 13.45
N ILE A 26 -18.51 14.15 13.63
CA ILE A 26 -17.22 14.02 14.31
C ILE A 26 -17.30 14.67 15.70
N LYS A 27 -16.88 13.92 16.72
CA LYS A 27 -16.75 14.42 18.09
C LYS A 27 -15.35 14.99 18.28
N PHE A 28 -15.23 16.30 18.12
CA PHE A 28 -14.02 17.00 18.52
C PHE A 28 -13.92 17.01 20.06
N ALA A 29 -12.71 16.84 20.58
CA ALA A 29 -12.44 17.03 22.01
C ALA A 29 -12.80 18.46 22.45
N PRO A 30 -12.93 18.76 23.75
CA PRO A 30 -13.22 20.12 24.25
C PRO A 30 -12.26 21.21 23.74
N SER A 31 -11.03 20.82 23.36
CA SER A 31 -10.04 21.70 22.72
C SER A 31 -10.36 22.06 21.27
N GLY A 32 -11.43 21.51 20.67
CA GLY A 32 -11.76 21.65 19.27
C GLY A 32 -10.89 20.81 18.33
N LEU A 33 -10.14 19.84 18.87
CA LEU A 33 -9.18 19.01 18.14
C LEU A 33 -9.63 17.55 18.06
N ILE A 34 -9.20 16.87 17.01
CA ILE A 34 -9.33 15.41 16.82
C ILE A 34 -7.97 14.81 16.47
N PRO A 35 -7.56 13.69 17.10
CA PRO A 35 -6.42 12.91 16.66
C PRO A 35 -6.64 12.33 15.24
N ALA A 36 -5.65 12.49 14.37
CA ALA A 36 -5.60 11.89 13.04
C ALA A 36 -4.35 11.03 12.90
N ILE A 37 -4.56 9.72 12.80
CA ILE A 37 -3.55 8.71 12.51
C ILE A 37 -3.39 8.64 10.99
N ILE A 38 -2.17 8.83 10.51
CA ILE A 38 -1.85 8.79 9.09
C ILE A 38 -1.19 7.45 8.78
N GLN A 39 -1.74 6.74 7.81
CA GLN A 39 -1.26 5.43 7.36
C GLN A 39 -0.91 5.48 5.88
N ASP A 40 0.18 4.83 5.49
CA ASP A 40 0.49 4.63 4.08
C ASP A 40 -0.51 3.65 3.47
N ALA A 41 -1.16 4.04 2.36
CA ALA A 41 -2.20 3.25 1.74
C ALA A 41 -1.68 1.96 1.06
N VAL A 42 -0.37 1.86 0.81
CA VAL A 42 0.25 0.71 0.13
C VAL A 42 0.85 -0.27 1.14
N SER A 43 1.70 0.19 2.04
CA SER A 43 2.38 -0.69 3.02
C SER A 43 1.56 -0.95 4.28
N GLY A 44 0.57 -0.10 4.59
CA GLY A 44 -0.15 -0.14 5.86
C GLY A 44 0.65 0.43 7.04
N ASP A 45 1.84 1.00 6.82
CA ASP A 45 2.63 1.60 7.88
C ASP A 45 1.96 2.83 8.48
N ILE A 46 1.94 2.94 9.81
CA ILE A 46 1.59 4.19 10.47
C ILE A 46 2.73 5.18 10.26
N LEU A 47 2.44 6.30 9.59
CA LEU A 47 3.40 7.33 9.21
C LEU A 47 3.58 8.36 10.31
N MET A 48 2.49 8.86 10.86
CA MET A 48 2.49 9.87 11.91
C MET A 48 1.12 9.97 12.58
N MET A 49 1.07 10.64 13.72
CA MET A 49 -0.16 11.14 14.32
C MET A 49 -0.05 12.66 14.42
N ALA A 50 -1.11 13.35 14.05
CA ALA A 50 -1.23 14.79 14.25
C ALA A 50 -2.67 15.17 14.60
N TYR A 51 -2.87 16.38 15.10
CA TYR A 51 -4.19 16.89 15.43
C TYR A 51 -4.77 17.66 14.24
N MET A 52 -6.08 17.51 14.05
CA MET A 52 -6.86 18.33 13.14
C MET A 52 -7.90 19.13 13.95
N ASN A 53 -8.22 20.33 13.50
CA ASN A 53 -9.43 21.03 13.91
C ASN A 53 -10.44 21.02 12.76
N ARG A 54 -11.64 21.55 13.00
CA ARG A 54 -12.71 21.62 11.97
C ARG A 54 -12.21 22.22 10.65
N LYS A 55 -11.45 23.31 10.70
CA LYS A 55 -10.93 24.01 9.51
C LYS A 55 -9.86 23.22 8.76
N SER A 56 -8.97 22.53 9.48
CA SER A 56 -7.93 21.72 8.85
C SER A 56 -8.52 20.47 8.18
N LEU A 57 -9.54 19.87 8.79
CA LEU A 57 -10.25 18.74 8.19
C LEU A 57 -11.07 19.18 6.95
N GLU A 58 -11.76 20.33 7.02
CA GLU A 58 -12.46 20.91 5.87
C GLU A 58 -11.50 21.14 4.68
N LYS A 59 -10.32 21.71 4.93
CA LYS A 59 -9.29 21.85 3.89
C LYS A 59 -8.80 20.51 3.36
N THR A 60 -8.64 19.51 4.23
CA THR A 60 -8.22 18.16 3.83
C THR A 60 -9.24 17.54 2.87
N LEU A 61 -10.53 17.64 3.19
CA LEU A 61 -11.62 17.15 2.34
C LEU A 61 -11.70 17.89 1.01
N THR A 62 -11.46 19.20 1.02
CA THR A 62 -11.54 20.05 -0.17
C THR A 62 -10.35 19.86 -1.12
N THR A 63 -9.14 19.81 -0.58
CA THR A 63 -7.90 19.76 -1.38
C THR A 63 -7.45 18.35 -1.72
N GLY A 64 -7.91 17.34 -0.98
CA GLY A 64 -7.38 15.97 -1.06
C GLY A 64 -5.96 15.83 -0.53
N LEU A 65 -5.43 16.84 0.17
CA LEU A 65 -4.11 16.85 0.81
C LEU A 65 -4.27 17.00 2.32
N THR A 66 -3.48 16.30 3.13
CA THR A 66 -3.61 16.40 4.58
C THR A 66 -3.22 17.78 5.10
N HIS A 67 -4.11 18.39 5.87
CA HIS A 67 -3.91 19.63 6.60
C HIS A 67 -4.11 19.40 8.09
N PHE A 68 -3.20 19.93 8.90
CA PHE A 68 -3.19 19.73 10.34
C PHE A 68 -3.25 21.04 11.10
N TRP A 69 -3.59 20.95 12.38
CA TRP A 69 -3.50 22.05 13.34
C TRP A 69 -2.27 21.86 14.21
N SER A 70 -1.34 22.83 14.18
CA SER A 70 -0.22 22.86 15.10
C SER A 70 -0.69 23.41 16.44
N ARG A 71 -0.67 22.58 17.49
CA ARG A 71 -1.04 23.00 18.85
C ARG A 71 -0.08 24.05 19.42
N SER A 72 1.21 23.94 19.12
CA SER A 72 2.24 24.84 19.64
C SER A 72 2.33 26.17 18.88
N ARG A 73 2.01 26.17 17.57
CA ARG A 73 2.05 27.38 16.73
C ARG A 73 0.67 27.99 16.51
N GLU A 74 -0.37 27.37 17.06
CA GLU A 74 -1.79 27.74 16.93
C GLU A 74 -2.20 28.11 15.49
N ARG A 75 -1.71 27.31 14.54
CA ARG A 75 -1.95 27.57 13.11
C ARG A 75 -2.17 26.31 12.31
N LEU A 76 -2.93 26.51 11.25
CA LEU A 76 -3.11 25.55 10.16
C LEU A 76 -1.78 25.39 9.39
N TRP A 77 -1.48 24.17 8.98
CA TRP A 77 -0.39 23.90 8.04
C TRP A 77 -0.73 22.71 7.13
N GLN A 78 -0.25 22.75 5.89
CA GLN A 78 -0.36 21.63 4.96
C GLN A 78 0.90 20.76 5.06
N LYS A 79 0.72 19.44 5.13
CA LYS A 79 1.86 18.51 5.17
C LYS A 79 2.68 18.60 3.89
N GLY A 80 3.96 18.90 4.06
CA GLY A 80 4.91 18.97 2.94
C GLY A 80 4.83 20.25 2.11
N GLU A 81 4.11 21.29 2.56
CA GLU A 81 4.03 22.58 1.86
C GLU A 81 5.41 23.17 1.57
N SER A 82 6.34 23.10 2.54
CA SER A 82 7.71 23.61 2.38
C SER A 82 8.71 22.55 1.90
N SER A 83 8.52 21.27 2.27
CA SER A 83 9.51 20.21 1.99
C SER A 83 9.23 19.36 0.74
N GLY A 84 8.02 19.46 0.18
CA GLY A 84 7.53 18.58 -0.88
C GLY A 84 7.13 17.17 -0.39
N ASN A 85 7.22 16.88 0.91
CA ASN A 85 6.83 15.58 1.48
C ASN A 85 5.31 15.51 1.70
N ILE A 86 4.57 15.56 0.60
CA ILE A 86 3.11 15.70 0.52
C ILE A 86 2.42 14.37 0.86
N GLN A 87 1.23 14.44 1.43
CA GLN A 87 0.34 13.30 1.70
C GLN A 87 -0.98 13.50 0.97
N ARG A 88 -1.26 12.63 -0.01
CA ARG A 88 -2.49 12.67 -0.81
C ARG A 88 -3.51 11.69 -0.25
N VAL A 89 -4.69 12.17 0.13
CA VAL A 89 -5.72 11.37 0.81
C VAL A 89 -6.34 10.35 -0.14
N ARG A 90 -6.32 9.07 0.27
CA ARG A 90 -6.97 7.94 -0.41
C ARG A 90 -8.31 7.61 0.22
N SER A 91 -8.36 7.51 1.54
CA SER A 91 -9.56 7.22 2.33
C SER A 91 -9.43 7.85 3.71
N ILE A 92 -10.58 8.09 4.35
CA ILE A 92 -10.68 8.58 5.73
C ILE A 92 -11.68 7.67 6.42
N TYR A 93 -11.27 7.11 7.55
CA TYR A 93 -12.10 6.34 8.46
C TYR A 93 -12.26 7.13 9.76
N LEU A 94 -13.46 7.03 10.31
CA LEU A 94 -13.82 7.51 11.63
C LEU A 94 -13.98 6.28 12.52
N ASP A 95 -13.46 6.32 13.75
CA ASP A 95 -13.60 5.21 14.69
C ASP A 95 -15.04 5.08 15.24
N CYS A 96 -15.25 4.08 16.09
CA CYS A 96 -16.58 3.66 16.52
C CYS A 96 -17.29 4.66 17.44
N ASP A 97 -16.53 5.40 18.25
CA ASP A 97 -16.99 6.47 19.13
C ASP A 97 -16.86 7.87 18.52
N GLN A 98 -16.26 7.97 17.33
CA GLN A 98 -16.21 9.15 16.46
C GLN A 98 -15.26 10.26 16.94
N ASP A 99 -14.23 9.89 17.69
CA ASP A 99 -13.26 10.83 18.26
C ASP A 99 -11.82 10.64 17.76
N ALA A 100 -11.58 9.71 16.82
CA ALA A 100 -10.34 9.62 16.08
C ALA A 100 -10.51 9.33 14.58
N LEU A 101 -9.55 9.81 13.79
CA LEU A 101 -9.48 9.56 12.36
C LEU A 101 -8.32 8.64 12.01
N LEU A 102 -8.56 7.69 11.11
CA LEU A 102 -7.52 7.01 10.34
C LEU A 102 -7.57 7.52 8.90
N ILE A 103 -6.50 8.15 8.44
CA ILE A 103 -6.39 8.69 7.09
C ILE A 103 -5.34 7.90 6.34
N GLN A 104 -5.76 7.16 5.32
CA GLN A 104 -4.84 6.49 4.42
C GLN A 104 -4.41 7.46 3.32
N VAL A 105 -3.11 7.51 3.06
CA VAL A 105 -2.50 8.47 2.13
C VAL A 105 -1.53 7.79 1.18
N ASP A 106 -1.37 8.35 -0.02
CA ASP A 106 -0.14 8.16 -0.77
C ASP A 106 0.89 9.17 -0.24
N GLN A 107 1.94 8.67 0.39
CA GLN A 107 3.04 9.51 0.86
C GLN A 107 4.06 9.74 -0.26
N THR A 108 4.34 11.02 -0.56
CA THR A 108 5.46 11.42 -1.42
C THR A 108 6.70 11.63 -0.56
N ARG A 109 7.85 11.02 -0.92
CA ARG A 109 9.09 11.06 -0.13
C ARG A 109 8.84 10.61 1.32
N VAL A 110 9.51 11.19 2.30
CA VAL A 110 9.50 10.74 3.70
C VAL A 110 8.51 11.52 4.55
N ALA A 111 7.75 10.87 5.42
CA ALA A 111 6.77 11.59 6.25
C ALA A 111 7.45 12.45 7.33
N CYS A 112 8.54 11.94 7.94
CA CYS A 112 9.21 12.59 9.06
C CYS A 112 10.17 13.69 8.61
N HIS A 113 10.32 14.73 9.44
CA HIS A 113 11.27 15.81 9.23
C HIS A 113 12.73 15.37 9.41
N THR A 114 12.97 14.24 10.09
CA THR A 114 14.32 13.65 10.28
C THR A 114 14.84 12.89 9.06
N GLY A 115 14.12 12.93 7.94
CA GLY A 115 14.46 12.16 6.75
C GLY A 115 13.92 10.72 6.73
N ARG A 116 13.07 10.35 7.70
CA ARG A 116 12.55 8.98 7.87
C ARG A 116 11.14 8.78 7.34
N TRP A 117 10.81 7.59 6.86
CA TRP A 117 9.51 7.30 6.24
C TRP A 117 8.32 7.51 7.19
N SER A 118 8.51 7.24 8.48
CA SER A 118 7.50 7.37 9.54
C SER A 118 8.14 8.02 10.76
N CYS A 119 7.35 8.76 11.54
CA CYS A 119 7.74 9.30 12.84
C CYS A 119 7.94 8.21 13.90
N PHE A 120 7.36 7.02 13.73
CA PHE A 120 7.44 5.90 14.68
C PHE A 120 8.68 5.05 14.42
N HIS A 121 9.85 5.60 14.75
CA HIS A 121 11.16 4.96 14.53
C HIS A 121 11.97 4.74 15.82
N HIS A 122 11.36 4.90 16.99
CA HIS A 122 11.95 4.49 18.27
C HIS A 122 11.23 3.24 18.75
N GLN A 123 11.98 2.18 19.03
CA GLN A 123 11.46 0.92 19.56
C GLN A 123 12.01 0.69 20.97
N LEU A 124 11.15 0.28 21.90
CA LEU A 124 11.55 -0.16 23.22
C LEU A 124 12.04 -1.61 23.13
N THR A 125 13.31 -1.84 23.42
CA THR A 125 13.97 -3.15 23.43
C THR A 125 14.82 -3.25 24.69
N ASP A 126 14.60 -4.28 25.50
CA ASP A 126 15.35 -4.53 26.74
C ASP A 126 15.44 -3.29 27.67
N GLY A 127 14.32 -2.59 27.82
CA GLY A 127 14.22 -1.39 28.67
C GLY A 127 14.90 -0.14 28.12
N ARG A 128 15.36 -0.15 26.85
CA ARG A 128 16.02 0.99 26.20
C ARG A 128 15.31 1.39 24.91
N TRP A 129 15.30 2.68 24.61
CA TRP A 129 14.83 3.20 23.32
C TRP A 129 15.93 3.09 22.27
N ILE A 130 15.67 2.34 21.21
CA ILE A 130 16.59 2.17 20.08
C ILE A 130 15.97 2.84 18.85
N ILE A 131 16.78 3.60 18.09
CA ILE A 131 16.37 4.17 16.81
C ILE A 131 16.46 3.08 15.75
N MET A 132 15.32 2.76 15.14
CA MET A 132 15.24 1.83 14.03
C MET A 132 15.65 2.55 12.75
N GLU A 133 16.56 1.95 11.99
CA GLU A 133 16.79 2.37 10.61
C GLU A 133 15.55 2.07 9.76
N ASP A 134 15.29 2.90 8.74
CA ASP A 134 14.10 2.75 7.88
C ASP A 134 14.05 1.39 7.15
N GLY A 135 15.17 0.64 7.11
CA GLY A 135 15.23 -0.76 6.66
C GLY A 135 14.45 -1.76 7.52
N ALA A 136 14.10 -1.42 8.76
CA ALA A 136 13.23 -2.26 9.59
C ALA A 136 11.78 -2.34 9.08
N LYS A 137 11.35 -1.38 8.24
CA LYS A 137 10.01 -1.34 7.63
C LYS A 137 9.83 -2.29 6.46
N ASP A 138 10.94 -2.73 5.86
CA ASP A 138 10.87 -3.79 4.86
C ASP A 138 10.17 -5.01 5.49
N ARG A 139 10.46 -5.35 6.76
CA ARG A 139 9.83 -6.51 7.44
C ARG A 139 8.30 -6.46 7.59
N LYS A 140 7.67 -5.28 7.65
CA LYS A 140 6.19 -5.14 7.77
C LYS A 140 5.46 -5.11 6.43
N THR A 141 6.16 -4.72 5.37
CA THR A 141 5.61 -4.81 4.01
C THR A 141 5.45 -6.29 3.66
N PRO A 142 4.27 -6.74 3.17
CA PRO A 142 4.08 -8.11 2.74
C PRO A 142 5.22 -8.56 1.82
N ILE A 143 5.71 -9.79 2.00
CA ILE A 143 6.92 -10.26 1.31
C ILE A 143 6.83 -10.08 -0.21
N PHE A 144 5.65 -10.30 -0.81
CA PHE A 144 5.44 -10.09 -2.24
C PHE A 144 5.64 -8.64 -2.69
N ASP A 145 5.18 -7.66 -1.90
CA ASP A 145 5.34 -6.25 -2.26
C ASP A 145 6.82 -5.84 -2.19
N ARG A 146 7.59 -6.37 -1.25
CA ARG A 146 9.04 -6.13 -1.17
C ARG A 146 9.80 -6.75 -2.34
N VAL A 147 9.49 -8.03 -2.62
CA VAL A 147 10.09 -8.75 -3.74
C VAL A 147 9.76 -8.01 -5.04
N TYR A 148 8.50 -7.60 -5.22
CA TYR A 148 8.06 -6.85 -6.39
C TYR A 148 8.74 -5.47 -6.52
N ARG A 149 8.89 -4.71 -5.43
CA ARG A 149 9.67 -3.45 -5.44
C ARG A 149 11.12 -3.69 -5.85
N THR A 150 11.74 -4.75 -5.34
CA THR A 150 13.09 -5.14 -5.73
C THR A 150 13.15 -5.48 -7.22
N ILE A 151 12.13 -6.17 -7.75
CA ILE A 151 12.03 -6.51 -9.17
C ILE A 151 11.95 -5.25 -10.04
N LEU A 152 11.09 -4.29 -9.67
CA LEU A 152 10.97 -3.02 -10.38
C LEU A 152 12.27 -2.22 -10.32
N ASP A 153 12.91 -2.14 -9.14
CA ASP A 153 14.19 -1.46 -9.00
C ASP A 153 15.26 -2.09 -9.90
N ARG A 154 15.35 -3.43 -9.98
CA ARG A 154 16.31 -4.09 -10.89
C ARG A 154 15.97 -3.93 -12.36
N LYS A 155 14.70 -3.68 -12.70
CA LYS A 155 14.27 -3.38 -14.08
C LYS A 155 14.71 -1.97 -14.49
N GLU A 156 14.55 -0.98 -13.61
CA GLU A 156 14.93 0.42 -13.86
C GLU A 156 16.42 0.69 -13.65
N HIS A 157 17.02 0.05 -12.66
CA HIS A 157 18.42 0.16 -12.26
C HIS A 157 19.12 -1.21 -12.32
N PRO A 158 19.47 -1.72 -13.51
CA PRO A 158 20.11 -3.02 -13.66
C PRO A 158 21.43 -3.12 -12.88
N LYS A 159 21.60 -4.24 -12.16
CA LYS A 159 22.84 -4.62 -11.49
C LYS A 159 23.42 -5.90 -12.09
N GLU A 160 24.72 -5.93 -12.39
CA GLU A 160 25.39 -7.06 -13.06
C GLU A 160 25.20 -8.40 -12.32
N ASN A 161 25.33 -8.41 -10.99
CA ASN A 161 25.23 -9.63 -10.18
C ASN A 161 23.80 -9.93 -9.67
N SER A 162 22.76 -9.39 -10.31
CA SER A 162 21.39 -9.62 -9.89
C SER A 162 20.67 -10.58 -10.84
N TYR A 163 20.11 -11.64 -10.26
CA TYR A 163 19.30 -12.62 -10.99
C TYR A 163 18.13 -11.99 -11.75
N VAL A 164 17.43 -11.03 -11.13
CA VAL A 164 16.33 -10.30 -11.79
C VAL A 164 16.82 -9.52 -13.00
N SER A 165 17.95 -8.78 -12.89
CA SER A 165 18.52 -8.05 -14.04
C SER A 165 18.81 -9.01 -15.20
N SER A 166 19.34 -10.19 -14.89
CA SER A 166 19.64 -11.24 -15.87
C SER A 166 18.38 -11.76 -16.57
N LEU A 167 17.31 -12.06 -15.81
CA LEU A 167 16.01 -12.45 -16.36
C LEU A 167 15.41 -11.36 -17.24
N MET A 168 15.42 -10.10 -16.78
CA MET A 168 14.90 -8.96 -17.55
C MET A 168 15.67 -8.76 -18.85
N LYS A 169 17.00 -8.92 -18.83
CA LYS A 169 17.87 -8.84 -20.01
C LYS A 169 17.60 -9.98 -21.00
N MET A 170 17.37 -11.20 -20.52
CA MET A 170 17.02 -12.34 -21.37
C MET A 170 15.59 -12.26 -21.92
N GLY A 171 14.74 -11.43 -21.33
CA GLY A 171 13.41 -11.11 -21.83
C GLY A 171 12.33 -12.14 -21.50
N LYS A 172 11.15 -11.90 -22.07
CA LYS A 172 9.89 -12.59 -21.76
C LYS A 172 10.00 -14.12 -21.83
N ASP A 173 10.62 -14.64 -22.89
CA ASP A 173 10.62 -16.09 -23.15
C ASP A 173 11.43 -16.86 -22.11
N ARG A 174 12.51 -16.26 -21.58
CA ARG A 174 13.26 -16.84 -20.46
C ARG A 174 12.42 -16.88 -19.18
N ILE A 175 11.67 -15.81 -18.90
CA ILE A 175 10.79 -15.71 -17.72
C ILE A 175 9.68 -16.76 -17.81
N LEU A 176 9.02 -16.87 -18.97
CA LEU A 176 7.94 -17.84 -19.19
C LEU A 176 8.44 -19.29 -19.07
N ARG A 177 9.64 -19.59 -19.59
CA ARG A 177 10.25 -20.91 -19.42
C ARG A 177 10.45 -21.25 -17.94
N LYS A 178 10.99 -20.32 -17.14
CA LYS A 178 11.17 -20.55 -15.69
C LYS A 178 9.84 -20.86 -15.01
N ILE A 179 8.77 -20.11 -15.31
CA ILE A 179 7.42 -20.41 -14.77
C ILE A 179 6.98 -21.84 -15.11
N GLY A 180 7.23 -22.30 -16.34
CA GLY A 180 6.91 -23.68 -16.75
C GLY A 180 7.73 -24.73 -16.01
N GLU A 181 9.03 -24.50 -15.82
CA GLU A 181 9.94 -25.36 -15.04
C GLU A 181 9.46 -25.51 -13.59
N GLU A 182 9.31 -24.40 -12.87
CA GLU A 182 8.90 -24.42 -11.45
C GLU A 182 7.51 -25.02 -11.26
N SER A 183 6.59 -24.79 -12.21
CA SER A 183 5.26 -25.41 -12.17
C SER A 183 5.35 -26.93 -12.33
N GLY A 184 6.26 -27.44 -13.15
CA GLY A 184 6.49 -28.87 -13.32
C GLY A 184 7.08 -29.50 -12.06
N GLU A 185 8.07 -28.85 -11.47
CA GLU A 185 8.74 -29.29 -10.24
C GLU A 185 7.75 -29.30 -9.07
N LEU A 186 6.92 -28.26 -8.92
CA LEU A 186 5.84 -28.22 -7.92
C LEU A 186 4.84 -29.38 -8.10
N ILE A 187 4.43 -29.69 -9.33
CA ILE A 187 3.53 -30.82 -9.62
C ILE A 187 4.16 -32.14 -9.17
N ILE A 188 5.44 -32.34 -9.49
CA ILE A 188 6.18 -33.57 -9.13
C ILE A 188 6.30 -33.69 -7.61
N GLY A 189 6.74 -32.62 -6.93
CA GLY A 189 6.89 -32.60 -5.48
C GLY A 189 5.55 -32.85 -4.76
N SER A 190 4.47 -32.26 -5.27
CA SER A 190 3.11 -32.49 -4.77
C SER A 190 2.66 -33.94 -4.97
N LYS A 191 2.84 -34.49 -6.18
CA LYS A 191 2.49 -35.88 -6.50
C LYS A 191 3.24 -36.87 -5.62
N ASN A 192 4.49 -36.57 -5.25
CA ASN A 192 5.30 -37.41 -4.38
C ASN A 192 5.06 -37.17 -2.88
N ASN A 193 4.15 -36.27 -2.51
CA ASN A 193 3.84 -35.87 -1.12
C ASN A 193 5.06 -35.36 -0.33
N GLN A 194 6.03 -34.75 -1.02
CA GLN A 194 7.26 -34.27 -0.42
C GLN A 194 7.14 -32.80 -0.04
N LYS A 195 6.71 -32.51 1.19
CA LYS A 195 6.55 -31.12 1.68
C LYS A 195 7.83 -30.29 1.55
N ALA A 196 8.99 -30.92 1.72
CA ALA A 196 10.30 -30.29 1.60
C ALA A 196 10.60 -29.82 0.16
N GLU A 197 10.01 -30.45 -0.85
CA GLU A 197 10.07 -30.03 -2.26
C GLU A 197 8.95 -29.03 -2.57
N ILE A 198 7.72 -29.25 -2.10
CA ILE A 198 6.57 -28.38 -2.43
C ILE A 198 6.80 -26.91 -2.07
N ILE A 199 7.37 -26.64 -0.89
CA ILE A 199 7.56 -25.26 -0.39
C ILE A 199 8.53 -24.45 -1.26
N PRO A 200 9.76 -24.90 -1.54
CA PRO A 200 10.68 -24.17 -2.42
C PRO A 200 10.12 -24.00 -3.83
N GLU A 201 9.58 -25.06 -4.45
CA GLU A 201 9.04 -24.95 -5.82
C GLU A 201 7.85 -23.99 -5.92
N MET A 202 6.98 -23.96 -4.90
CA MET A 202 5.90 -22.96 -4.83
C MET A 202 6.46 -21.54 -4.70
N ALA A 203 7.51 -21.36 -3.87
CA ALA A 203 8.14 -20.06 -3.69
C ALA A 203 8.79 -19.54 -4.99
N ASP A 204 9.47 -20.42 -5.73
CA ASP A 204 10.10 -20.09 -7.00
C ASP A 204 9.07 -19.80 -8.09
N LEU A 205 7.99 -20.59 -8.17
CA LEU A 205 6.86 -20.30 -9.06
C LEU A 205 6.25 -18.92 -8.78
N TRP A 206 6.02 -18.58 -7.50
CA TRP A 206 5.50 -17.27 -7.11
C TRP A 206 6.48 -16.15 -7.43
N PHE A 207 7.77 -16.33 -7.16
CA PHE A 207 8.82 -15.37 -7.50
C PHE A 207 8.85 -15.09 -9.01
N HIS A 208 8.89 -16.13 -9.84
CA HIS A 208 8.92 -15.97 -11.29
C HIS A 208 7.64 -15.36 -11.85
N THR A 209 6.49 -15.63 -11.23
CA THR A 209 5.23 -14.96 -11.56
C THR A 209 5.31 -13.47 -11.25
N LEU A 210 5.87 -13.05 -10.11
CA LEU A 210 6.09 -11.63 -9.78
C LEU A 210 7.05 -10.96 -10.78
N VAL A 211 8.09 -11.66 -11.25
CA VAL A 211 8.99 -11.16 -12.29
C VAL A 211 8.23 -10.92 -13.60
N LEU A 212 7.33 -11.83 -13.99
CA LEU A 212 6.47 -11.66 -15.17
C LEU A 212 5.53 -10.45 -15.02
N LEU A 213 4.91 -10.27 -13.85
CA LEU A 213 4.10 -9.09 -13.56
C LEU A 213 4.92 -7.80 -13.72
N GLY A 214 6.14 -7.77 -13.15
CA GLY A 214 7.04 -6.63 -13.25
C GLY A 214 7.50 -6.36 -14.69
N TYR A 215 7.70 -7.41 -15.49
CA TYR A 215 7.98 -7.31 -16.92
C TYR A 215 6.84 -6.57 -17.65
N HIS A 216 5.59 -6.96 -17.39
CA HIS A 216 4.40 -6.36 -18.00
C HIS A 216 3.93 -5.05 -17.34
N GLY A 217 4.54 -4.64 -16.22
CA GLY A 217 4.12 -3.43 -15.49
C GLY A 217 2.78 -3.61 -14.74
N ILE A 218 2.40 -4.85 -14.42
CA ILE A 218 1.18 -5.18 -13.68
C ILE A 218 1.50 -5.27 -12.20
N THR A 219 0.77 -4.57 -11.35
CA THR A 219 1.03 -4.58 -9.90
C THR A 219 0.41 -5.79 -9.19
N PRO A 220 1.01 -6.31 -8.10
CA PRO A 220 0.38 -7.34 -7.26
C PRO A 220 -1.02 -6.93 -6.78
N GLN A 221 -1.24 -5.64 -6.51
CA GLN A 221 -2.53 -5.08 -6.10
C GLN A 221 -3.63 -5.29 -7.15
N GLU A 222 -3.30 -5.30 -8.44
CA GLU A 222 -4.26 -5.62 -9.50
C GLU A 222 -4.70 -7.08 -9.45
N ILE A 223 -3.77 -8.00 -9.15
CA ILE A 223 -4.08 -9.41 -8.95
C ILE A 223 -4.93 -9.62 -7.70
N TYR A 224 -4.59 -8.96 -6.59
CA TYR A 224 -5.37 -9.04 -5.35
C TYR A 224 -6.82 -8.57 -5.56
N LYS A 225 -7.02 -7.45 -6.27
CA LYS A 225 -8.36 -6.98 -6.65
C LYS A 225 -9.13 -8.00 -7.46
N GLU A 226 -8.46 -8.72 -8.37
CA GLU A 226 -9.09 -9.77 -9.16
C GLU A 226 -9.47 -11.00 -8.31
N LEU A 227 -8.63 -11.37 -7.34
CA LEU A 227 -8.92 -12.44 -6.38
C LEU A 227 -10.07 -12.06 -5.44
N GLU A 228 -10.09 -10.82 -4.93
CA GLU A 228 -11.15 -10.29 -4.06
C GLU A 228 -12.54 -10.39 -4.71
N LYS A 229 -12.66 -10.15 -6.03
CA LYS A 229 -13.93 -10.30 -6.75
C LYS A 229 -14.52 -11.71 -6.67
N ARG A 230 -13.67 -12.71 -6.47
CA ARG A 230 -13.99 -14.15 -6.44
C ARG A 230 -14.08 -14.67 -5.01
N HIS A 231 -13.46 -13.99 -4.05
CA HIS A 231 -13.52 -14.32 -2.64
C HIS A 231 -14.98 -14.29 -2.16
N GLY A 232 -15.40 -15.32 -1.41
CA GLY A 232 -16.76 -15.47 -0.91
C GLY A 232 -17.81 -15.90 -1.95
N LYS A 233 -17.44 -16.19 -3.20
CA LYS A 233 -18.33 -16.79 -4.21
C LYS A 233 -17.91 -18.23 -4.48
N SER A 234 -18.82 -19.20 -4.36
CA SER A 234 -18.50 -20.59 -4.69
C SER A 234 -18.17 -20.71 -6.18
N GLY A 235 -16.96 -21.14 -6.51
CA GLY A 235 -16.46 -21.27 -7.89
C GLY A 235 -17.13 -22.36 -8.75
N LEU A 236 -18.12 -23.07 -8.20
CA LEU A 236 -18.93 -24.01 -8.97
C LEU A 236 -19.86 -23.22 -9.90
N ARG A 237 -19.40 -22.97 -11.14
CA ARG A 237 -20.35 -22.82 -12.24
C ARG A 237 -21.15 -24.13 -12.27
N LYS A 238 -22.44 -24.07 -11.97
CA LYS A 238 -23.35 -25.17 -12.31
C LYS A 238 -23.21 -25.36 -13.81
N ASP A 239 -22.63 -26.47 -14.21
CA ASP A 239 -22.67 -26.91 -15.59
C ASP A 239 -24.16 -27.07 -15.96
N PRO A 240 -24.70 -26.34 -16.96
CA PRO A 240 -26.10 -26.49 -17.35
C PRO A 240 -26.42 -27.86 -17.97
N THR A 241 -25.43 -28.76 -18.10
CA THR A 241 -25.54 -30.03 -18.82
C THR A 241 -25.21 -31.29 -17.99
N ARG A 242 -25.31 -31.24 -16.66
CA ARG A 242 -25.33 -32.45 -15.82
C ARG A 242 -26.52 -32.48 -14.88
#